data_AF-A0A969MPB5-F1
#
_entry.id   AF-A0A969MPB5-F1
#
_cell.length_a   1.000
_cell.length_b   1.000
_cell.length_c   1.000
_cell.angle_alpha   90.00
_cell.angle_beta   90.00
_cell.angle_gamma   90.00
#
_symmetry.space_group_name_H-M   'P 1'
#
loop_
_entity.id
_entity.type
_entity.pdbx_description
1 polymer ?
#
loop_
_entity_poly.entity_id
_entity_poly.type
_entity_poly.pdbx_seq_one_letter_code
_entity_poly.pdbx_strand_id
1 'polypeptide(L)'
;MGFFTWLGSQVGCLIDQMIDWLGEVCRWFIESLINALEKIWNTVIASALYAAFGAATIFNVIFYAGTKLGETIMEVWDPLYPHTKPSKVFKLQQAPRNSPLPTQRSEAEVLRLEN
;
A
#
# COMPACT_ATOMS: atom_id res chain seq x y z
N MET A 1 36.16 -53.59 20.73
CA MET A 1 35.05 -52.72 20.29
C MET A 1 35.62 -51.48 19.64
N GLY A 2 36.19 -51.63 18.45
CA GLY A 2 37.24 -50.72 17.96
C GLY A 2 37.08 -50.35 16.50
N PHE A 3 37.56 -49.15 16.19
CA PHE A 3 37.73 -48.58 14.86
C PHE A 3 36.46 -48.28 14.04
N PHE A 4 35.58 -49.25 13.79
CA PHE A 4 34.40 -49.02 12.95
C PHE A 4 33.31 -48.18 13.62
N THR A 5 33.13 -48.28 14.94
CA THR A 5 32.25 -47.39 15.72
C THR A 5 32.80 -45.97 15.86
N TRP A 6 34.13 -45.83 15.92
CA TRP A 6 34.81 -44.53 15.95
C TRP A 6 34.73 -43.83 14.59
N LEU A 7 34.98 -44.56 13.49
CA LEU A 7 34.77 -44.07 12.11
C LEU A 7 33.30 -43.72 11.85
N GLY A 8 32.36 -44.56 12.29
CA GLY A 8 30.93 -44.28 12.15
C GLY A 8 30.49 -43.01 12.88
N SER A 9 31.04 -42.74 14.07
CA SER A 9 30.77 -41.52 14.83
C SER A 9 31.39 -40.26 14.20
N GLN A 10 32.63 -40.35 13.73
CA GLN A 10 33.30 -39.24 13.04
C GLN A 10 32.64 -38.90 11.70
N VAL A 11 32.31 -39.92 10.90
CA VAL A 11 31.65 -39.74 9.60
C VAL A 11 30.21 -39.26 9.78
N GLY A 12 29.48 -39.74 10.80
CA GLY A 12 28.15 -39.23 11.13
C GLY A 12 28.17 -37.74 11.47
N CYS A 13 29.11 -37.31 12.32
CA CYS A 13 29.26 -35.89 12.68
C CYS A 13 29.58 -34.99 11.47
N LEU A 14 30.40 -35.46 10.52
CA LEU A 14 30.70 -34.73 9.29
C LEU A 14 29.49 -34.64 8.35
N ILE A 15 28.65 -35.69 8.28
CA ILE A 15 27.42 -35.68 7.49
C ILE A 15 26.42 -34.70 8.10
N ASP A 16 26.26 -34.68 9.43
CA ASP A 16 25.36 -33.75 10.12
C ASP A 16 25.80 -32.29 9.88
N GLN A 17 27.09 -32.00 10.02
CA GLN A 17 27.65 -30.67 9.72
C GLN A 17 27.44 -30.25 8.25
N MET A 18 27.56 -31.20 7.31
CA MET A 18 27.30 -30.94 5.89
C MET A 18 25.82 -30.65 5.63
N ILE A 19 24.90 -31.37 6.29
CA ILE A 19 23.46 -31.14 6.20
C ILE A 19 23.09 -29.77 6.77
N ASP A 20 23.63 -29.41 7.93
CA ASP A 20 23.40 -28.11 8.55
C ASP A 20 23.90 -26.97 7.66
N TRP A 21 25.11 -27.09 7.12
CA TRP A 21 25.66 -26.12 6.17
C TRP A 21 24.80 -25.99 4.91
N LEU A 22 24.33 -27.11 4.35
CA LEU A 22 23.46 -27.10 3.17
C LEU A 22 22.11 -26.40 3.49
N GLY A 23 21.58 -26.63 4.69
CA GLY A 23 20.39 -25.96 5.18
C GLY A 23 20.58 -24.44 5.28
N GLU A 24 21.72 -23.99 5.80
CA GLU A 24 22.04 -22.57 5.92
C GLU A 24 22.24 -21.91 4.55
N VAL A 25 22.95 -22.56 3.62
CA VAL A 25 23.12 -22.06 2.25
C VAL A 25 21.79 -21.95 1.51
N CYS A 26 20.93 -22.98 1.62
CA CYS A 26 19.59 -22.95 1.04
C CYS A 26 18.73 -21.82 1.63
N ARG A 27 18.82 -21.60 2.95
CA ARG A 27 18.12 -20.50 3.61
C ARG A 27 18.59 -19.14 3.07
N TRP A 28 19.91 -18.91 2.99
CA TRP A 28 20.47 -17.67 2.46
C TRP A 28 20.09 -17.43 1.00
N PHE A 29 20.03 -18.50 0.20
CA PHE A 29 19.58 -18.42 -1.18
C PHE A 29 18.12 -17.98 -1.28
N ILE A 30 17.22 -18.58 -0.49
CA ILE A 30 15.79 -18.21 -0.47
C ILE A 30 15.61 -16.78 0.03
N GLU A 31 16.28 -16.38 1.12
CA GLU A 31 16.24 -15.00 1.63
C GLU A 31 16.73 -14.00 0.58
N SER A 32 17.80 -14.34 -0.16
CA SER A 32 18.32 -13.51 -1.25
C SER A 32 17.34 -13.42 -2.42
N LEU A 33 16.65 -14.51 -2.76
CA LEU A 33 15.64 -14.53 -3.81
C LEU A 33 14.43 -13.67 -3.43
N ILE A 34 13.95 -13.77 -2.19
CA ILE A 34 12.86 -12.93 -1.67
C ILE A 34 13.26 -11.46 -1.74
N ASN A 35 14.47 -11.11 -1.26
CA ASN A 35 14.98 -9.74 -1.31
C ASN A 35 15.08 -9.21 -2.76
N ALA A 36 15.48 -10.05 -3.72
CA ALA A 36 15.55 -9.68 -5.12
C ALA A 36 14.15 -9.42 -5.70
N LEU A 37 13.18 -10.29 -5.40
CA LEU A 37 11.79 -10.14 -5.82
C LEU A 37 11.16 -8.87 -5.22
N GLU A 38 11.41 -8.60 -3.94
CA GLU A 38 10.92 -7.38 -3.26
C GLU A 38 11.51 -6.12 -3.89
N LYS A 39 12.79 -6.12 -4.26
CA LYS A 39 13.40 -5.00 -5.01
C LYS A 39 12.73 -4.80 -6.36
N ILE A 40 12.48 -5.85 -7.13
CA ILE A 40 11.81 -5.75 -8.44
C ILE A 40 10.39 -5.21 -8.26
N TRP A 41 9.67 -5.71 -7.25
CA TRP A 41 8.32 -5.23 -6.91
C TRP A 41 8.33 -3.73 -6.63
N ASN A 42 9.18 -3.26 -5.71
CA ASN A 42 9.18 -1.87 -5.29
C ASN A 42 9.74 -0.92 -6.36
N THR A 43 10.73 -1.34 -7.13
CA THR A 43 11.41 -0.46 -8.10
C THR A 43 10.75 -0.40 -9.47
N VAL A 44 10.18 -1.52 -9.94
CA VAL A 44 9.64 -1.62 -11.31
C VAL A 44 8.12 -1.68 -11.28
N ILE A 45 7.55 -2.59 -10.49
CA ILE A 45 6.10 -2.87 -10.55
C ILE A 45 5.34 -1.74 -9.85
N ALA A 46 5.66 -1.46 -8.59
CA ALA A 46 5.01 -0.43 -7.81
C ALA A 46 5.19 0.97 -8.43
N SER A 47 6.37 1.26 -8.97
CA SER A 47 6.63 2.53 -9.66
C SER A 47 5.83 2.67 -10.96
N ALA A 48 5.74 1.62 -11.77
CA ALA A 48 4.93 1.62 -12.99
C ALA A 48 3.44 1.74 -12.67
N LEU A 49 2.94 1.04 -11.64
CA LEU A 49 1.56 1.16 -11.17
C LEU A 49 1.28 2.57 -10.66
N TYR A 50 2.20 3.15 -9.87
CA TYR A 50 2.09 4.52 -9.40
C TYR A 50 2.09 5.54 -10.55
N ALA A 51 2.93 5.33 -11.57
CA ALA A 51 2.97 6.21 -12.74
C ALA A 51 1.71 6.10 -13.60
N ALA A 52 1.17 4.88 -13.77
CA ALA A 52 0.00 4.63 -14.61
C ALA A 52 -1.33 5.02 -13.94
N PHE A 53 -1.46 4.78 -12.63
CA PHE A 53 -2.73 4.94 -11.90
C PHE A 53 -2.69 6.04 -10.83
N GLY A 54 -1.53 6.64 -10.56
CA GLY A 54 -1.32 7.55 -9.45
C GLY A 54 -1.23 6.83 -8.09
N ALA A 55 -0.91 7.56 -7.03
CA ALA A 55 -1.16 7.07 -5.67
C ALA A 55 -2.68 7.02 -5.49
N ALA A 56 -3.25 5.83 -5.27
CA ALA A 56 -4.63 5.71 -4.80
C ALA A 56 -4.72 6.27 -3.37
N THR A 57 -4.75 7.61 -3.27
CA THR A 57 -4.90 8.30 -2.00
C THR A 57 -6.37 8.30 -1.69
N ILE A 58 -6.77 7.49 -0.73
CA ILE A 58 -8.13 7.48 -0.21
C ILE A 58 -8.26 8.74 0.63
N PHE A 59 -8.90 9.77 0.09
CA PHE A 59 -9.29 10.94 0.87
C PHE A 59 -10.62 10.68 1.55
N ASN A 60 -10.70 11.02 2.84
CA ASN A 60 -11.97 11.03 3.55
C ASN A 60 -12.66 12.37 3.33
N VAL A 61 -13.99 12.32 3.24
CA VAL A 61 -14.84 13.48 3.03
C VAL A 61 -15.95 13.47 4.09
N ILE A 62 -16.20 14.64 4.69
CA ILE A 62 -17.36 14.86 5.57
C ILE A 62 -18.11 16.11 5.10
N PHE A 63 -19.44 16.07 5.23
CA PHE A 63 -20.33 17.15 4.84
C PHE A 63 -21.02 17.76 6.06
N TYR A 64 -20.93 19.07 6.22
CA TYR A 64 -21.61 19.84 7.25
C TYR A 64 -22.70 20.72 6.65
N ALA A 65 -23.76 20.98 7.42
CA ALA A 65 -24.70 22.04 7.11
C ALA A 65 -24.03 23.40 7.39
N GLY A 66 -24.02 24.29 6.40
CA GLY A 66 -23.51 25.64 6.56
C GLY A 66 -24.43 26.54 7.39
N THR A 67 -23.98 27.77 7.65
CA THR A 67 -24.74 28.75 8.43
C THR A 67 -25.93 29.33 7.66
N LYS A 68 -25.94 29.22 6.33
CA LYS A 68 -27.03 29.68 5.47
C LYS A 68 -27.84 28.50 4.94
N LEU A 69 -29.15 28.70 4.78
CA LEU A 69 -30.03 27.70 4.18
C LEU A 69 -29.55 27.40 2.75
N GLY A 70 -29.21 26.15 2.49
CA GLY A 70 -28.70 25.68 1.20
C GLY A 70 -27.19 25.82 0.99
N GLU A 71 -26.44 26.14 2.04
CA GLU A 71 -24.97 26.04 2.05
C GLU A 71 -24.56 24.67 2.59
N THR A 72 -23.73 23.94 1.84
CA THR A 72 -23.09 22.70 2.30
C THR A 72 -21.59 22.94 2.40
N ILE A 73 -20.99 22.61 3.54
CA ILE A 73 -19.54 22.69 3.73
C ILE A 73 -18.98 21.28 3.56
N MET A 74 -17.98 21.13 2.70
CA MET A 74 -17.28 19.88 2.46
C MET A 74 -15.86 19.98 3.01
N GLU A 75 -15.49 19.10 3.93
CA GLU A 75 -14.13 18.99 4.41
C GLU A 75 -13.51 17.70 3.88
N VAL A 76 -12.30 17.82 3.32
CA VAL A 76 -11.53 16.73 2.73
C VAL A 76 -10.19 16.62 3.45
N TRP A 77 -9.81 15.41 3.85
CA TRP A 77 -8.52 15.17 4.49
C TRP A 77 -7.93 13.82 4.11
N ASP A 78 -6.61 13.73 4.26
CA ASP A 78 -5.86 12.49 4.07
C ASP A 78 -5.82 11.72 5.40
N PRO A 79 -6.46 10.54 5.51
CA PRO A 79 -6.51 9.77 6.75
C PRO A 79 -5.13 9.23 7.18
N LEU A 80 -4.14 9.21 6.28
CA LEU A 80 -2.77 8.80 6.62
C LEU A 80 -2.01 9.88 7.40
N TYR A 81 -2.48 11.13 7.39
CA TYR A 81 -1.80 12.28 7.99
C TYR A 81 -2.74 13.16 8.84
N PRO A 82 -3.47 12.60 9.82
CA PRO A 82 -4.53 13.31 10.54
C PRO A 82 -4.04 14.49 11.39
N HIS A 83 -2.74 14.51 11.75
CA HIS A 83 -2.16 15.53 12.63
C HIS A 83 -1.07 16.37 11.96
N THR A 84 -0.67 16.03 10.73
CA THR A 84 0.48 16.66 10.05
C THR A 84 0.10 17.40 8.78
N LYS A 85 -1.06 17.10 8.18
CA LYS A 85 -1.59 17.86 7.04
C LYS A 85 -2.94 18.47 7.43
N PRO A 86 -3.13 19.79 7.27
CA PRO A 86 -4.43 20.40 7.50
C PRO A 86 -5.44 19.90 6.46
N SER A 87 -6.69 19.74 6.88
CA SER A 87 -7.79 19.48 5.97
C SER A 87 -8.05 20.67 5.04
N LYS A 88 -8.71 20.40 3.91
CA LYS A 88 -9.19 21.44 2.99
C LYS A 88 -10.71 21.52 3.10
N VAL A 89 -11.20 22.72 3.32
CA VAL A 89 -12.63 23.00 3.51
C VAL A 89 -13.13 23.79 2.31
N PHE A 90 -14.19 23.30 1.69
CA PHE A 90 -14.83 23.89 0.52
C PHE A 90 -16.28 24.24 0.83
N LYS A 91 -16.77 25.31 0.20
CA LYS A 91 -18.19 25.66 0.23
C LYS A 91 -18.83 25.18 -1.06
N LEU A 92 -19.82 24.31 -0.92
CA LEU A 92 -20.61 23.80 -2.03
C LEU A 92 -21.92 24.59 -2.13
N GLN A 93 -22.19 25.10 -3.33
CA GLN A 93 -23.51 25.61 -3.66
C GLN A 93 -24.45 24.45 -3.94
N GLN A 94 -25.72 24.58 -3.56
CA GLN A 94 -26.73 23.59 -3.91
C GLN A 94 -26.83 23.42 -5.43
N ALA A 95 -26.99 22.18 -5.86
CA ALA A 95 -27.34 21.88 -7.25
C ALA A 95 -28.65 22.62 -7.62
N PRO A 96 -28.77 23.17 -8.83
CA PRO A 96 -30.01 23.78 -9.30
C PRO A 96 -31.18 22.79 -9.16
N ARG A 97 -32.35 23.25 -8.71
CA ARG A 97 -33.54 22.41 -8.48
C ARG A 97 -33.96 21.53 -9.67
N ASN A 98 -33.58 21.93 -10.89
CA ASN A 98 -33.90 21.23 -12.14
C ASN A 98 -32.70 20.51 -12.77
N SER A 99 -31.63 20.27 -12.01
CA SER A 99 -30.49 19.49 -12.50
C SER A 99 -30.79 17.99 -12.30
N PRO A 100 -30.88 17.18 -13.37
CA PRO A 100 -30.97 15.74 -13.20
C PRO A 100 -29.68 15.26 -12.53
N LEU A 101 -29.81 14.49 -11.44
CA LEU A 101 -28.65 13.88 -10.80
C LEU A 101 -27.96 12.95 -11.82
N PRO A 102 -26.64 13.05 -11.99
CA PRO A 102 -25.92 12.19 -12.92
C PRO A 102 -26.10 10.73 -12.51
N THR A 103 -26.47 9.90 -13.48
CA THR A 103 -26.68 8.46 -13.25
C THR A 103 -25.36 7.70 -13.44
N GLN A 104 -24.49 8.24 -14.29
CA GLN A 104 -23.15 7.71 -14.55
C GLN A 104 -22.06 8.69 -14.09
N ARG A 105 -20.91 8.17 -13.68
CA ARG A 105 -19.78 9.00 -13.22
C ARG A 105 -19.23 9.91 -14.33
N SER A 106 -19.33 9.48 -15.59
CA SER A 106 -18.95 10.27 -16.77
C SER A 106 -19.86 11.46 -17.03
N GLU A 107 -21.06 11.48 -16.45
CA GLU A 107 -22.04 12.57 -16.56
C GLU A 107 -21.83 13.64 -15.48
N ALA A 108 -20.98 13.37 -14.48
CA ALA A 108 -20.67 14.33 -13.43
C ALA A 108 -19.71 15.42 -13.96
N GLU A 109 -20.18 16.66 -13.97
CA GLU A 109 -19.36 17.81 -14.35
C GLU A 109 -18.25 18.05 -13.32
N VAL A 110 -16.99 18.12 -13.78
CA VAL A 110 -15.84 18.41 -12.92
C VAL A 110 -15.77 19.92 -12.71
N LEU A 111 -16.46 20.41 -11.68
CA LEU A 111 -16.38 21.81 -11.28
C LEU A 111 -15.08 22.08 -10.53
N ARG A 112 -14.38 23.16 -10.88
CA ARG A 112 -13.26 23.67 -10.09
C ARG A 112 -13.82 24.35 -8.84
N LEU A 113 -13.49 23.80 -7.67
CA LEU A 113 -13.82 24.40 -6.39
C LEU A 113 -12.96 25.65 -6.18
N GLU A 114 -13.59 26.78 -5.91
CA GLU A 114 -12.90 28.00 -5.48
C GLU A 114 -12.54 27.87 -3.99
N ASN A 115 -11.32 28.29 -3.63
CA ASN A 115 -10.82 28.32 -2.24
C ASN A 115 -11.13 29.67 -1.60
#